data_AF-A0AAJ6HR79-F1
#
_entry.id   AF-A0AAJ6HR79-F1
#
_cell.length_a   1.000
_cell.length_b   1.000
_cell.length_c   1.000
_cell.angle_alpha   90.00
_cell.angle_beta   90.00
_cell.angle_gamma   90.00
#
_symmetry.space_group_name_H-M   'P 1'
#
loop_
_entity.id
_entity.type
_entity.pdbx_description
1 polymer ?
#
loop_
_entity_poly.entity_id
_entity_poly.type
_entity_poly.pdbx_seq_one_letter_code
_entity_poly.pdbx_strand_id
1 'polypeptide(L)'
;MSHFRLRARYVVLLAIAGMAAFLWNQATRTDKPDLPAELFVVTGTVESYRTVLTGSGTGKRSSPAVLNLVKLREYPDQVEFSIEPPSTNGVAPGTSVRFEMREDPWPILKDAGSYDNASYRIFVDGATFDGTVHYTAAEAQARNDAAVLQLRSISALLWAVVVILLASLAWRQRVFLRSLRQPDGVSAAVDRLRRIVYRE
;
A
#
# COMPACT_ATOMS: atom_id res chain seq x y z
N MET A 1 -35.97 -7.88 19.94
CA MET A 1 -34.73 -7.63 19.15
C MET A 1 -33.68 -7.04 20.07
N SER A 2 -32.65 -7.81 20.41
CA SER A 2 -31.58 -7.38 21.33
C SER A 2 -30.70 -6.34 20.65
N HIS A 3 -30.75 -5.09 21.14
CA HIS A 3 -29.83 -4.05 20.72
C HIS A 3 -28.41 -4.41 21.22
N PHE A 4 -27.61 -5.02 20.35
CA PHE A 4 -26.16 -5.13 20.52
C PHE A 4 -25.56 -3.72 20.56
N ARG A 5 -25.58 -3.06 21.73
CA ARG A 5 -24.82 -1.85 21.98
C ARG A 5 -23.36 -2.24 22.10
N LEU A 6 -22.68 -2.34 20.96
CA LEU A 6 -21.23 -2.47 20.91
C LEU A 6 -20.64 -1.31 21.72
N ARG A 7 -20.05 -1.60 22.89
CA ARG A 7 -19.43 -0.56 23.70
C ARG A 7 -18.36 0.12 22.84
N ALA A 8 -18.27 1.45 22.90
CA ALA A 8 -17.38 2.27 22.05
C ALA A 8 -15.93 1.73 21.98
N ARG A 9 -15.43 1.10 23.06
CA ARG A 9 -14.10 0.47 23.12
C ARG A 9 -13.91 -0.67 22.10
N TYR A 10 -14.94 -1.46 21.83
CA TYR A 10 -14.89 -2.52 20.81
C TYR A 10 -14.95 -1.95 19.39
N VAL A 11 -15.67 -0.84 19.19
CA VAL A 11 -15.69 -0.14 17.90
C VAL A 11 -14.31 0.41 17.56
N VAL A 12 -13.62 1.02 18.54
CA VAL A 12 -12.24 1.51 18.37
C VAL A 12 -11.28 0.37 18.04
N LEU A 13 -11.37 -0.76 18.73
CA LEU A 13 -10.54 -1.93 18.44
C LEU A 13 -10.74 -2.46 17.02
N LEU A 14 -11.98 -2.59 16.59
CA LEU A 14 -12.31 -3.03 15.23
C LEU A 14 -11.83 -2.03 14.18
N ALA A 15 -11.92 -0.73 14.44
CA ALA A 15 -11.41 0.29 13.55
C ALA A 15 -9.89 0.23 13.39
N ILE A 16 -9.14 0.07 14.49
CA ILE A 16 -7.68 -0.06 14.45
C ILE A 16 -7.28 -1.34 13.71
N ALA A 17 -7.91 -2.48 14.02
CA ALA A 17 -7.64 -3.74 13.34
C ALA A 17 -7.98 -3.67 11.84
N GLY A 18 -9.09 -3.03 11.49
CA GLY A 18 -9.49 -2.79 10.10
C GLY A 18 -8.47 -1.94 9.35
N MET A 19 -7.96 -0.86 9.96
CA MET A 19 -6.91 -0.03 9.37
C MET A 19 -5.59 -0.80 9.22
N ALA A 20 -5.20 -1.60 10.22
CA ALA A 20 -4.00 -2.43 10.15
C ALA A 20 -4.07 -3.42 8.98
N ALA A 21 -5.19 -4.11 8.82
CA ALA A 21 -5.42 -5.03 7.70
C ALA A 21 -5.46 -4.31 6.35
N PHE A 22 -6.08 -3.12 6.29
CA PHE A 22 -6.12 -2.30 5.09
C PHE A 22 -4.72 -1.89 4.63
N LEU A 23 -3.88 -1.39 5.55
CA LEU A 23 -2.50 -0.97 5.24
C LEU A 23 -1.64 -2.15 4.82
N TRP A 24 -1.80 -3.33 5.42
CA TRP A 24 -1.12 -4.54 4.99
C TRP A 24 -1.49 -4.91 3.55
N ASN A 25 -2.79 -4.92 3.25
CA ASN A 25 -3.28 -5.23 1.90
C ASN A 25 -2.84 -4.18 0.87
N GLN A 26 -2.75 -2.90 1.25
CA GLN A 26 -2.15 -1.87 0.39
C GLN A 26 -0.68 -2.17 0.13
N ALA A 27 0.10 -2.49 1.17
CA ALA A 27 1.50 -2.87 1.01
C ALA A 27 1.66 -4.04 0.03
N THR A 28 0.86 -5.11 0.19
CA THR A 28 0.89 -6.27 -0.72
C THR A 28 0.54 -5.92 -2.16
N ARG A 29 -0.37 -4.98 -2.40
CA ARG A 29 -0.73 -4.54 -3.76
C ARG A 29 0.32 -3.64 -4.40
N THR A 30 1.04 -2.89 -3.59
CA THR A 30 2.12 -1.99 -4.04
C THR A 30 3.44 -2.71 -4.24
N ASP A 31 3.63 -3.82 -3.52
CA ASP A 31 4.82 -4.67 -3.58
C ASP A 31 5.03 -5.19 -5.01
N LYS A 32 6.20 -4.87 -5.57
CA LYS A 32 6.61 -5.31 -6.90
C LYS A 32 7.70 -6.37 -6.75
N PRO A 33 7.76 -7.38 -7.64
CA PRO A 33 8.84 -8.36 -7.61
C PRO A 33 10.19 -7.68 -7.77
N ASP A 34 11.24 -8.22 -7.17
CA ASP A 34 12.60 -7.67 -7.28
C ASP A 34 13.02 -7.48 -8.74
N LEU A 35 13.93 -6.53 -8.97
CA LEU A 35 14.49 -6.30 -10.30
C LEU A 35 15.23 -7.56 -10.79
N PRO A 36 15.09 -7.92 -12.07
CA PRO A 36 15.89 -8.99 -12.66
C PRO A 36 17.38 -8.60 -12.67
N ALA A 37 18.26 -9.60 -12.77
CA ALA A 37 19.70 -9.40 -12.86
C ALA A 37 20.10 -8.55 -14.08
N GLU A 38 19.31 -8.66 -15.16
CA GLU A 38 19.47 -7.88 -16.38
C GLU A 38 18.14 -7.21 -16.72
N LEU A 39 18.18 -5.90 -16.96
CA LEU A 39 17.02 -5.13 -17.38
C LEU A 39 16.90 -5.16 -18.90
N PHE A 40 15.66 -5.14 -19.38
CA PHE A 40 15.40 -4.96 -20.80
C PHE A 40 15.60 -3.50 -21.17
N VAL A 41 16.27 -3.26 -22.30
CA VAL A 41 16.63 -1.92 -22.75
C VAL A 41 15.98 -1.63 -24.09
N VAL A 42 15.31 -0.49 -24.16
CA VAL A 42 14.69 0.05 -25.38
C VAL A 42 15.35 1.38 -25.68
N THR A 43 15.82 1.56 -26.91
CA THR A 43 16.44 2.82 -27.36
C THR A 43 15.67 3.38 -28.53
N GLY A 44 15.52 4.70 -28.58
CA GLY A 44 14.88 5.34 -29.71
C GLY A 44 14.92 6.86 -29.64
N THR A 45 14.16 7.48 -30.52
CA THR A 45 14.04 8.92 -30.67
C THR A 45 12.61 9.32 -30.36
N VAL A 46 12.42 10.32 -29.49
CA VAL A 46 11.08 10.80 -29.15
C VAL A 46 10.38 11.35 -30.39
N GLU A 47 9.21 10.80 -30.68
CA GLU A 47 8.29 11.35 -31.66
C GLU A 47 7.36 12.37 -31.00
N SER A 48 6.71 11.97 -29.91
CA SER A 48 5.79 12.83 -29.16
C SER A 48 5.78 12.50 -27.67
N TYR A 49 5.44 13.51 -26.88
CA TYR A 49 5.23 13.41 -25.44
C TYR A 49 3.84 13.93 -25.10
N ARG A 50 3.11 13.22 -24.24
CA ARG A 50 1.82 13.68 -23.73
C ARG A 50 1.64 13.29 -22.28
N THR A 51 0.95 14.16 -21.54
CA THR A 51 0.51 13.87 -20.17
C THR A 51 -0.99 13.59 -20.19
N VAL A 52 -1.40 12.44 -19.67
CA VAL A 52 -2.79 12.00 -19.63
C VAL A 52 -3.22 11.82 -18.18
N LEU A 53 -4.35 12.42 -17.82
CA LEU A 53 -5.05 12.11 -16.58
C LEU A 53 -5.83 10.81 -16.79
N THR A 54 -5.40 9.75 -16.13
CA THR A 54 -6.12 8.48 -16.12
C THR A 54 -6.84 8.32 -14.79
N GLY A 55 -8.09 7.86 -14.83
CA GLY A 55 -8.80 7.40 -13.65
C GLY A 55 -8.99 5.90 -13.76
N SER A 56 -8.15 5.09 -13.10
CA SER A 56 -8.37 3.65 -13.05
C SER A 56 -9.22 3.30 -11.83
N GLY A 57 -10.52 3.08 -12.03
CA GLY A 57 -11.41 2.57 -11.01
C GLY A 57 -12.80 2.26 -11.57
N THR A 58 -13.29 1.05 -11.35
CA THR A 58 -14.71 0.72 -11.52
C THR A 58 -15.50 1.40 -10.38
N GLY A 59 -16.16 2.52 -10.69
CA GLY A 59 -17.06 3.26 -9.79
C GLY A 59 -16.61 4.69 -9.44
N LYS A 60 -17.46 5.42 -8.70
CA LYS A 60 -17.35 6.87 -8.32
C LYS A 60 -16.12 7.26 -7.46
N ARG A 61 -15.11 6.40 -7.34
CA ARG A 61 -13.86 6.66 -6.61
C ARG A 61 -12.67 6.31 -7.50
N SER A 62 -12.47 7.07 -8.58
CA SER A 62 -11.21 7.05 -9.32
C SER A 62 -10.28 8.09 -8.72
N SER A 63 -9.14 7.66 -8.19
CA SER A 63 -8.04 8.59 -7.92
C SER A 63 -7.42 8.97 -9.27
N PRO A 64 -7.25 10.26 -9.57
CA PRO A 64 -6.57 10.68 -10.79
C PRO A 64 -5.10 10.24 -10.71
N ALA A 65 -4.68 9.40 -11.65
CA ALA A 65 -3.30 9.03 -11.90
C ALA A 65 -2.82 9.75 -13.16
N VAL A 66 -1.81 10.60 -13.00
CA VAL A 66 -1.15 11.28 -14.12
C VAL A 66 -0.18 10.30 -14.76
N LEU A 67 -0.34 10.03 -16.05
CA LEU A 67 0.60 9.25 -16.84
C LEU A 67 1.32 10.17 -17.82
N ASN A 68 2.64 10.01 -17.91
CA ASN A 68 3.46 10.69 -18.90
C ASN A 68 3.85 9.65 -19.94
N LEU A 69 3.43 9.88 -21.18
CA LEU A 69 3.48 8.92 -22.25
C LEU A 69 4.38 9.46 -23.36
N VAL A 70 5.35 8.66 -23.76
CA VAL A 70 6.29 8.93 -24.84
C VAL A 70 6.03 7.96 -25.98
N LYS A 71 5.98 8.49 -27.21
CA LYS A 71 6.07 7.70 -28.44
C LYS A 71 7.47 7.81 -29.01
N LEU A 72 7.97 6.71 -29.56
CA LEU A 72 9.27 6.61 -30.19
C LEU A 72 9.10 6.36 -31.68
N ARG A 73 9.90 7.04 -32.51
CA ARG A 73 9.79 6.98 -33.98
C ARG A 73 10.07 5.59 -34.56
N GLU A 74 10.87 4.81 -33.86
CA GLU A 74 11.35 3.50 -34.31
C GLU A 74 10.38 2.36 -33.98
N TYR A 75 9.32 2.63 -33.22
CA TYR A 75 8.37 1.65 -32.73
C TYR A 75 6.95 1.93 -33.28
N PRO A 76 6.05 0.93 -33.29
CA PRO A 76 4.70 1.12 -33.84
C PRO A 76 3.93 2.27 -33.17
N ASP A 77 3.14 3.02 -33.96
CA ASP A 77 2.39 4.20 -33.52
C ASP A 77 1.41 3.92 -32.36
N GLN A 78 1.02 2.65 -32.18
CA GLN A 78 0.12 2.23 -31.11
C GLN A 78 0.81 2.06 -29.75
N VAL A 79 2.15 2.01 -29.72
CA VAL A 79 2.95 1.77 -28.52
C VAL A 79 3.28 3.08 -27.83
N GLU A 80 2.99 3.13 -26.53
CA GLU A 80 3.32 4.26 -25.69
C GLU A 80 4.10 3.82 -24.45
N PHE A 81 5.23 4.49 -24.23
CA PHE A 81 6.10 4.27 -23.10
C PHE A 81 5.68 5.18 -21.95
N SER A 82 5.20 4.58 -20.86
CA SER A 82 4.83 5.29 -19.65
C SER A 82 6.07 5.51 -18.79
N ILE A 83 6.44 6.78 -18.65
CA ILE A 83 7.63 7.22 -17.91
C ILE A 83 7.24 7.94 -16.62
N GLU A 84 8.15 7.98 -15.65
CA GLU A 84 8.05 8.92 -14.53
C GLU A 84 8.15 10.36 -15.06
N PRO A 85 7.46 11.34 -14.44
CA PRO A 85 7.43 12.73 -14.92
C PRO A 85 8.85 13.31 -15.07
N PRO A 86 9.32 13.56 -16.30
CA PRO A 86 10.64 14.10 -16.53
C PRO A 86 10.60 15.63 -16.42
N SER A 87 10.86 16.18 -15.23
CA SER A 87 10.85 17.62 -14.96
C SER A 87 9.56 18.36 -15.41
N THR A 88 9.53 19.67 -15.28
CA THR A 88 8.31 20.48 -15.50
C THR A 88 7.90 20.60 -16.97
N ASN A 89 8.80 20.29 -17.92
CA ASN A 89 8.62 20.59 -19.35
C ASN A 89 8.45 19.36 -20.26
N GLY A 90 8.40 18.13 -19.71
CA GLY A 90 8.27 16.92 -20.51
C GLY A 90 9.54 16.57 -21.29
N VAL A 91 9.40 15.74 -22.34
CA VAL A 91 10.51 15.35 -23.24
C VAL A 91 10.28 15.93 -24.63
N ALA A 92 11.29 16.60 -25.18
CA ALA A 92 11.18 17.23 -26.50
C ALA A 92 11.17 16.17 -27.63
N PRO A 93 10.38 16.36 -28.69
CA PRO A 93 10.51 15.56 -29.91
C PRO A 93 11.92 15.66 -30.49
N GLY A 94 12.48 14.52 -30.91
CA GLY A 94 13.85 14.42 -31.42
C GLY A 94 14.92 14.07 -30.38
N THR A 95 14.59 14.10 -29.08
CA THR A 95 15.49 13.65 -28.01
C THR A 95 15.79 12.15 -28.13
N SER A 96 17.06 11.78 -28.00
CA SER A 96 17.47 10.38 -27.96
C SER A 96 17.22 9.82 -26.56
N VAL A 97 16.64 8.63 -26.47
CA VAL A 97 16.27 8.02 -25.19
C VAL A 97 16.78 6.59 -25.07
N ARG A 98 17.06 6.22 -23.82
CA ARG A 98 17.30 4.83 -23.40
C ARG A 98 16.40 4.54 -22.20
N PHE A 99 15.48 3.61 -22.39
CA PHE A 99 14.55 3.15 -21.38
C PHE A 99 14.96 1.78 -20.85
N GLU A 100 14.84 1.62 -19.54
CA GLU A 100 15.10 0.38 -18.82
C GLU A 100 13.79 -0.15 -18.25
N MET A 101 13.58 -1.44 -18.40
CA MET A 101 12.34 -2.13 -18.07
C MET A 101 12.63 -3.43 -17.34
N ARG A 102 11.80 -3.72 -16.34
CA ARG A 102 11.80 -5.00 -15.62
C ARG A 102 11.21 -6.14 -16.44
N GLU A 103 10.18 -5.85 -17.23
CA GLU A 103 9.47 -6.84 -18.04
C GLU A 103 9.94 -6.77 -19.49
N ASP A 104 9.98 -7.92 -20.17
CA ASP A 104 10.34 -7.98 -21.58
C ASP A 104 9.31 -7.21 -22.42
N PRO A 105 9.70 -6.15 -23.14
CA PRO A 105 8.78 -5.39 -23.98
C PRO A 105 8.43 -6.11 -25.28
N TRP A 106 9.23 -7.09 -25.72
CA TRP A 106 9.08 -7.69 -27.06
C TRP A 106 7.74 -8.33 -27.36
N PRO A 107 7.08 -9.05 -26.43
CA PRO A 107 5.74 -9.57 -26.66
C PRO A 107 4.75 -8.46 -27.01
N ILE A 108 4.79 -7.34 -26.27
CA ILE A 108 3.91 -6.18 -26.49
C ILE A 108 4.21 -5.50 -27.83
N LEU A 109 5.49 -5.32 -28.14
CA LEU A 109 5.92 -4.70 -29.40
C LEU A 109 5.52 -5.54 -30.62
N LYS A 110 5.63 -6.86 -30.51
CA LYS A 110 5.23 -7.81 -31.56
C LYS A 110 3.71 -7.77 -31.78
N ASP A 111 2.94 -7.80 -30.70
CA ASP A 111 1.48 -7.72 -30.76
C ASP A 111 1.01 -6.38 -31.33
N ALA A 112 1.66 -5.27 -30.94
CA ALA A 112 1.37 -3.95 -31.48
C ALA A 112 1.59 -3.86 -33.00
N GLY A 113 2.68 -4.45 -33.51
CA GLY A 113 2.91 -4.53 -34.96
C GLY A 113 1.92 -5.42 -35.72
N SER A 114 1.10 -6.19 -35.01
CA SER A 114 0.14 -7.14 -35.60
C SER A 114 -1.31 -6.62 -35.57
N TYR A 115 -1.62 -5.61 -34.76
CA TYR A 115 -2.99 -5.13 -34.53
C TYR A 115 -3.07 -3.60 -34.46
N ASP A 116 -3.56 -2.97 -35.53
CA ASP A 116 -3.57 -1.50 -35.64
C ASP A 116 -4.59 -0.76 -34.75
N ASN A 117 -5.58 -1.48 -34.21
CA ASN A 117 -6.71 -0.88 -33.47
C ASN A 117 -6.59 -0.93 -31.94
N ALA A 118 -5.48 -1.45 -31.40
CA ALA A 118 -5.27 -1.54 -29.96
C ALA A 118 -4.21 -0.53 -29.50
N SER A 119 -4.38 0.09 -28.32
CA SER A 119 -3.35 0.95 -27.72
C SER A 119 -2.57 0.15 -26.69
N TYR A 120 -1.25 0.07 -26.88
CA TYR A 120 -0.35 -0.70 -26.03
C TYR A 120 0.48 0.24 -25.16
N ARG A 121 0.61 -0.11 -23.88
CA ARG A 121 1.38 0.68 -22.92
C ARG A 121 2.47 -0.17 -22.30
N ILE A 122 3.69 0.35 -22.29
CA ILE A 122 4.83 -0.29 -21.64
C ILE A 122 5.33 0.62 -20.51
N PHE A 123 5.50 0.06 -19.31
CA PHE A 123 5.97 0.82 -18.17
C PHE A 123 7.50 0.83 -18.13
N VAL A 124 8.07 2.02 -17.93
CA VAL A 124 9.50 2.24 -17.89
C VAL A 124 9.95 2.42 -16.43
N ASP A 125 10.90 1.61 -15.98
CA ASP A 125 11.47 1.67 -14.63
C ASP A 125 12.68 2.63 -14.56
N GLY A 126 13.41 2.84 -15.66
CA GLY A 126 14.55 3.77 -15.74
C GLY A 126 14.61 4.52 -17.06
N ALA A 127 15.06 5.78 -17.05
CA ALA A 127 15.18 6.58 -18.27
C ALA A 127 16.43 7.44 -18.31
N THR A 128 17.05 7.45 -19.49
CA THR A 128 18.12 8.35 -19.89
C THR A 128 17.66 9.16 -21.10
N PHE A 129 17.83 10.49 -21.07
CA PHE A 129 17.48 11.41 -22.14
C PHE A 129 18.74 12.15 -22.58
N ASP A 130 19.07 12.12 -23.88
CA ASP A 130 20.27 12.71 -24.48
C ASP A 130 21.56 12.38 -23.70
N GLY A 131 21.69 11.13 -23.23
CA GLY A 131 22.83 10.65 -22.46
C GLY A 131 22.84 11.05 -20.97
N THR A 132 21.87 11.84 -20.51
CA THR A 132 21.71 12.20 -19.10
C THR A 132 20.76 11.23 -18.41
N VAL A 133 21.19 10.60 -17.31
CA VAL A 133 20.34 9.71 -16.51
C VAL A 133 19.38 10.56 -15.67
N HIS A 134 18.07 10.35 -15.83
CA HIS A 134 17.05 11.08 -15.09
C HIS A 134 16.53 10.30 -13.89
N TYR A 135 16.33 9.00 -14.06
CA TYR A 135 15.98 8.08 -12.98
C TYR A 135 16.37 6.67 -13.39
N THR A 136 16.73 5.84 -12.41
CA THR A 136 17.11 4.44 -12.65
C THR A 136 16.07 3.48 -12.10
N ALA A 137 16.02 2.27 -12.66
CA ALA A 137 15.16 1.21 -12.15
C ALA A 137 15.46 0.88 -10.67
N ALA A 138 16.74 0.93 -10.29
CA ALA A 138 17.17 0.71 -8.91
C ALA A 138 16.62 1.77 -7.93
N GLU A 139 16.62 3.05 -8.32
CA GLU A 139 16.03 4.12 -7.51
C GLU A 139 14.50 3.96 -7.39
N ALA A 140 13.83 3.60 -8.49
CA ALA A 140 12.40 3.33 -8.48
C ALA A 140 12.04 2.16 -7.57
N GLN A 141 12.83 1.07 -7.60
CA GLN A 141 12.67 -0.07 -6.70
C GLN A 141 12.90 0.34 -5.24
N ALA A 142 14.00 1.03 -4.92
CA ALA A 142 14.29 1.47 -3.56
C ALA A 142 13.18 2.36 -2.97
N ARG A 143 12.58 3.24 -3.78
CA ARG A 143 11.42 4.04 -3.36
C ARG A 143 10.18 3.18 -3.12
N ASN A 144 9.93 2.18 -3.97
CA ASN A 144 8.84 1.23 -3.78
C ASN A 144 9.02 0.43 -2.49
N ASP A 145 10.22 -0.14 -2.29
CA ASP A 145 10.57 -0.93 -1.11
C ASP A 145 10.41 -0.11 0.17
N ALA A 146 10.86 1.16 0.16
CA ALA A 146 10.70 2.07 1.29
C ALA A 146 9.21 2.35 1.59
N ALA A 147 8.39 2.56 0.56
CA ALA A 147 6.95 2.78 0.73
C ALA A 147 6.24 1.51 1.25
N VAL A 148 6.57 0.33 0.72
CA VAL A 148 6.06 -0.97 1.19
C VAL A 148 6.46 -1.21 2.64
N LEU A 149 7.72 -0.97 2.98
CA LEU A 149 8.23 -1.10 4.35
C LEU A 149 7.52 -0.14 5.30
N GLN A 150 7.26 1.10 4.88
CA GLN A 150 6.52 2.07 5.67
C GLN A 150 5.09 1.59 5.94
N LEU A 151 4.38 1.11 4.91
CA LEU A 151 3.01 0.59 5.08
C LEU A 151 2.99 -0.66 5.99
N ARG A 152 3.93 -1.59 5.80
CA ARG A 152 4.06 -2.80 6.63
C ARG A 152 4.39 -2.46 8.08
N SER A 153 5.31 -1.52 8.32
CA SER A 153 5.69 -1.11 9.68
C SER A 153 4.55 -0.43 10.41
N ILE A 154 3.80 0.47 9.77
CA ILE A 154 2.60 1.07 10.37
C ILE A 154 1.54 -0.01 10.65
N SER A 155 1.29 -0.92 9.71
CA SER A 155 0.37 -2.04 9.93
C SER A 155 0.77 -2.90 11.14
N ALA A 156 2.05 -3.26 11.24
CA ALA A 156 2.56 -4.05 12.36
C ALA A 156 2.42 -3.33 13.71
N LEU A 157 2.69 -2.02 13.75
CA LEU A 157 2.48 -1.20 14.95
C LEU A 157 1.01 -1.18 15.37
N LEU A 158 0.07 -1.03 14.43
CA LEU A 158 -1.36 -1.05 14.73
C LEU A 158 -1.80 -2.43 15.26
N TRP A 159 -1.29 -3.52 14.69
CA TRP A 159 -1.53 -4.86 15.22
C TRP A 159 -0.98 -5.04 16.63
N ALA A 160 0.22 -4.54 16.92
CA ALA A 160 0.77 -4.57 18.28
C ALA A 160 -0.13 -3.82 19.27
N VAL A 161 -0.67 -2.66 18.89
CA VAL A 161 -1.64 -1.91 19.71
C VAL A 161 -2.91 -2.73 19.94
N VAL A 162 -3.45 -3.41 18.92
CA VAL A 162 -4.62 -4.30 19.06
C VAL A 162 -4.35 -5.40 20.07
N VAL A 163 -3.19 -6.07 19.98
CA VAL A 163 -2.79 -7.14 20.91
C VAL A 163 -2.71 -6.63 22.35
N ILE A 164 -2.07 -5.48 22.59
CA ILE A 164 -1.95 -4.87 23.92
C ILE A 164 -3.34 -4.54 24.49
N LEU A 165 -4.21 -3.94 23.68
CA LEU A 165 -5.57 -3.59 24.10
C LEU A 165 -6.40 -4.84 24.43
N LEU A 166 -6.31 -5.90 23.62
CA LEU A 166 -6.97 -7.19 23.90
C LEU A 166 -6.43 -7.83 25.18
N ALA A 167 -5.11 -7.84 25.37
CA ALA A 167 -4.49 -8.35 26.60
C ALA A 167 -4.97 -7.56 27.84
N SER A 168 -5.07 -6.23 27.74
CA SER A 168 -5.56 -5.38 28.83
C SER A 168 -7.04 -5.65 29.15
N LEU A 169 -7.86 -5.91 28.13
CA LEU A 169 -9.27 -6.28 28.29
C LEU A 169 -9.42 -7.65 28.95
N ALA A 170 -8.65 -8.64 28.49
CA ALA A 170 -8.63 -9.98 29.06
C ALA A 170 -8.15 -9.95 30.51
N TRP A 171 -7.12 -9.16 30.83
CA TRP A 171 -6.66 -8.98 32.21
C TRP A 171 -7.75 -8.34 33.07
N ARG A 172 -8.37 -7.23 32.62
CA ARG A 172 -9.48 -6.61 33.37
C ARG A 172 -10.64 -7.56 33.63
N GLN A 173 -11.02 -8.36 32.62
CA GLN A 173 -12.03 -9.40 32.78
C GLN A 173 -11.60 -10.45 33.80
N ARG A 174 -10.34 -10.89 33.77
CA ARG A 174 -9.80 -11.85 34.74
C ARG A 174 -9.77 -11.30 36.17
N VAL A 175 -9.43 -10.03 36.36
CA VAL A 175 -9.49 -9.36 37.69
C VAL A 175 -10.93 -9.29 38.18
N PHE A 176 -11.87 -8.86 37.32
CA PHE A 176 -13.29 -8.79 37.65
C PHE A 176 -13.89 -10.16 38.00
N LEU A 177 -13.55 -11.20 37.24
CA LEU A 177 -13.97 -12.57 37.55
C LEU A 177 -13.33 -13.08 38.85
N ARG A 178 -12.09 -12.68 39.17
CA ARG A 178 -11.45 -13.00 40.46
C ARG A 178 -12.11 -12.27 41.62
N SER A 179 -12.50 -11.00 41.48
CA SER A 179 -13.21 -10.27 42.54
C SER A 179 -14.61 -10.85 42.80
N LEU A 180 -15.27 -11.40 41.78
CA LEU A 180 -16.55 -12.12 41.96
C LEU A 180 -16.37 -13.52 42.60
N ARG A 181 -15.15 -14.08 42.51
CA ARG A 181 -14.81 -15.40 43.05
C ARG A 181 -14.19 -15.32 44.45
N GLN A 182 -13.85 -14.12 44.91
CA GLN A 182 -13.69 -13.88 46.34
C GLN A 182 -15.08 -14.06 46.94
N PRO A 183 -15.34 -15.12 47.73
CA PRO A 183 -16.51 -15.07 48.57
C PRO A 183 -16.30 -13.80 49.42
N ASP A 184 -17.27 -12.89 49.41
CA ASP A 184 -17.42 -12.01 50.56
C ASP A 184 -17.40 -12.95 51.75
N GLY A 185 -16.25 -12.96 52.44
CA GLY A 185 -15.96 -13.97 53.42
C GLY A 185 -17.11 -13.93 54.38
N VAL A 186 -17.84 -15.04 54.50
CA VAL A 186 -18.81 -15.20 55.59
C VAL A 186 -18.10 -14.85 56.91
N SER A 187 -16.77 -15.00 57.00
CA SER A 187 -15.92 -14.46 58.06
C SER A 187 -15.95 -12.94 58.25
N ALA A 188 -15.96 -12.10 57.21
CA ALA A 188 -16.00 -10.64 57.35
C ALA A 188 -17.37 -10.11 57.82
N ALA A 189 -18.45 -10.78 57.41
CA ALA A 189 -19.80 -10.52 57.90
C ALA A 189 -20.00 -11.04 59.34
N VAL A 190 -19.46 -12.23 59.65
CA VAL A 190 -19.50 -12.84 60.99
C VAL A 190 -18.63 -12.06 61.99
N ASP A 191 -17.46 -11.54 61.58
CA ASP A 191 -16.62 -10.71 62.46
C ASP A 191 -17.24 -9.34 62.75
N ARG A 192 -17.97 -8.74 61.79
CA ARG A 192 -18.77 -7.52 62.07
C ARG A 192 -19.93 -7.81 63.02
N LEU A 193 -20.62 -8.93 62.85
CA LEU A 193 -21.70 -9.35 63.76
C LEU A 193 -21.17 -9.68 65.17
N ARG A 194 -20.02 -10.35 65.27
CA ARG A 194 -19.37 -10.66 66.55
C ARG A 194 -19.00 -9.39 67.31
N ARG A 195 -18.46 -8.37 66.62
CA ARG A 195 -18.11 -7.09 67.23
C ARG A 195 -19.34 -6.29 67.68
N ILE A 196 -20.46 -6.41 66.98
CA ILE A 196 -21.73 -5.76 67.35
C ILE A 196 -22.40 -6.47 68.54
N VAL A 197 -22.32 -7.81 68.61
CA VAL A 197 -22.94 -8.62 69.66
C VAL A 197 -22.13 -8.63 70.96
N TYR A 198 -20.79 -8.62 70.88
CA TYR A 198 -19.93 -8.75 72.06
C TYR A 198 -19.37 -7.45 72.63
N ARG A 199 -19.67 -6.29 72.01
CA ARG A 199 -19.44 -4.93 72.55
C ARG A 199 -18.27 -4.82 73.54
N GLU A 200 -17.04 -4.89 73.03
CA GLU A 200 -15.89 -4.20 73.64
C GLU A 200 -15.78 -2.81 73.01
#